data_AF-A0A2E6T6H3-F1
#
_entry.id   AF-A0A2E6T6H3-F1
#
_cell.length_a   1.000
_cell.length_b   1.000
_cell.length_c   1.000
_cell.angle_alpha   90.00
_cell.angle_beta   90.00
_cell.angle_gamma   90.00
#
_symmetry.space_group_name_H-M   'P 1'
#
loop_
_entity.id
_entity.type
_entity.pdbx_description
1 polymer ?
#
loop_
_entity_poly.entity_id
_entity_poly.type
_entity_poly.pdbx_seq_one_letter_code
_entity_poly.pdbx_strand_id
1 'polypeptide(L)'
;MCNFKERKVIGCIAFSVFLGGCGSEQSVQRSDLVPDTVSPSPVAESPAIPDPVEPLPVVMNDPLALESTLGDVSSVIGESEEESVDDILAELDAIQLDGLEGNPLGDPDKVVALMHEGNSLISDGQPDAALAKYEEALKFAEKEGDSDVFFNMGIAYKAKGEIDKAVAEYRRALDLVPGYAEAHNNLGNLLKDQKKYDEAIMHFESSIKFSPDNPSTHNNLGTVFAMKGNVNKAAVYFAKAVRLKPSYIDARQNLGLAYMQQGRLDAAEKELGEAVKISMGGVAYEEKRLEAAKLMVDQAKKPGSPLTFEQRNRAGGELEEAEKASRIANAKYQRSLKLFQNIRGKRKGAL
;
A
#
# COMPACT_ATOMS: atom_id res chain seq x y z
N MET A 1 9.09 -25.54 8.77
CA MET A 1 10.33 -24.84 8.34
C MET A 1 10.03 -24.07 7.07
N CYS A 2 10.61 -22.88 6.96
CA CYS A 2 10.28 -21.74 6.09
C CYS A 2 10.02 -22.02 4.60
N ASN A 3 9.14 -21.22 4.00
CA ASN A 3 9.60 -20.28 2.95
C ASN A 3 8.60 -19.12 2.74
N PHE A 4 8.83 -18.04 3.48
CA PHE A 4 8.24 -16.72 3.22
C PHE A 4 9.06 -16.09 2.09
N LYS A 5 8.66 -16.31 0.83
CA LYS A 5 9.30 -15.65 -0.32
C LYS A 5 8.74 -14.25 -0.46
N GLU A 6 9.64 -13.27 -0.34
CA GLU A 6 9.46 -11.85 -0.60
C GLU A 6 8.65 -11.61 -1.90
N ARG A 7 7.40 -11.15 -1.77
CA ARG A 7 6.69 -10.50 -2.87
C ARG A 7 7.08 -9.03 -2.87
N LYS A 8 7.75 -8.60 -3.93
CA LYS A 8 8.08 -7.20 -4.21
C LYS A 8 6.81 -6.35 -4.18
N VAL A 9 6.78 -5.38 -3.28
CA VAL A 9 5.76 -4.33 -3.20
C VAL A 9 5.80 -3.51 -4.49
N ILE A 10 4.85 -3.74 -5.39
CA ILE A 10 4.57 -2.86 -6.52
C ILE A 10 3.67 -1.75 -5.97
N GLY A 11 4.26 -0.57 -5.78
CA GLY A 11 3.60 0.56 -5.15
C GLY A 11 2.38 1.05 -5.95
N CYS A 12 1.23 1.09 -5.28
CA CYS A 12 0.05 1.79 -5.77
C CYS A 12 0.36 3.28 -5.95
N ILE A 13 0.14 3.78 -7.18
CA ILE A 13 0.21 5.19 -7.52
C ILE A 13 -0.96 5.90 -6.83
N ALA A 14 -0.63 6.73 -5.84
CA ALA A 14 -1.62 7.55 -5.13
C ALA A 14 -2.11 8.69 -6.04
N PHE A 15 -3.30 8.55 -6.62
CA PHE A 15 -4.05 9.67 -7.18
C PHE A 15 -4.60 10.55 -6.04
N SER A 16 -3.89 11.64 -5.78
CA SER A 16 -4.33 12.73 -4.90
C SER A 16 -5.40 13.57 -5.59
N VAL A 17 -6.68 13.30 -5.28
CA VAL A 17 -7.80 14.19 -5.60
C VAL A 17 -7.92 15.24 -4.50
N PHE A 18 -7.85 16.49 -4.93
CA PHE A 18 -8.03 17.70 -4.16
C PHE A 18 -9.48 17.82 -3.67
N LEU A 19 -9.71 18.00 -2.36
CA LEU A 19 -10.82 18.82 -1.87
C LEU A 19 -10.37 19.58 -0.62
N GLY A 20 -10.31 20.91 -0.78
CA GLY A 20 -10.27 21.85 0.33
C GLY A 20 -11.68 22.08 0.89
N GLY A 21 -11.75 22.44 2.17
CA GLY A 21 -12.97 22.89 2.82
C GLY A 21 -12.66 23.52 4.18
N CYS A 22 -12.90 24.83 4.27
CA CYS A 22 -13.01 25.65 5.48
C CYS A 22 -13.93 24.97 6.52
N GLY A 23 -13.76 25.11 7.84
CA GLY A 23 -13.58 26.33 8.63
C GLY A 23 -14.89 26.62 9.38
N SER A 24 -14.89 26.46 10.71
CA SER A 24 -15.70 27.26 11.66
C SER A 24 -15.31 26.88 13.09
N GLU A 25 -15.00 27.93 13.85
CA GLU A 25 -14.71 27.94 15.28
C GLU A 25 -16.01 27.78 16.08
N GLN A 26 -15.96 27.05 17.18
CA GLN A 26 -16.64 27.47 18.41
C GLN A 26 -16.04 26.78 19.63
N SER A 27 -15.71 27.63 20.60
CA SER A 27 -15.33 27.36 21.98
C SER A 27 -16.33 26.50 22.74
N VAL A 28 -15.87 25.69 23.70
CA VAL A 28 -16.34 25.71 25.11
C VAL A 28 -15.45 24.79 25.98
N GLN A 29 -14.89 25.44 27.01
CA GLN A 29 -14.59 25.05 28.39
C GLN A 29 -13.83 23.76 28.77
N ARG A 30 -12.68 24.03 29.41
CA ARG A 30 -12.03 23.34 30.54
C ARG A 30 -13.01 22.64 31.49
N SER A 31 -12.60 21.46 31.93
CA SER A 31 -12.70 21.06 33.34
C SER A 31 -11.39 20.40 33.77
N ASP A 32 -11.01 20.74 34.99
CA ASP A 32 -9.74 20.52 35.68
C ASP A 32 -9.58 19.07 36.17
N LEU A 33 -8.35 18.54 36.18
CA LEU A 33 -7.56 18.09 37.34
C LEU A 33 -8.30 17.10 38.27
N VAL A 34 -7.75 15.92 38.58
CA VAL A 34 -6.70 15.72 39.61
C VAL A 34 -6.01 14.35 39.41
N PRO A 35 -4.75 14.18 39.87
CA PRO A 35 -3.86 13.07 39.53
C PRO A 35 -3.80 12.01 40.64
N ASP A 36 -3.25 10.81 40.37
CA ASP A 36 -2.69 9.95 41.42
C ASP A 36 -1.55 9.04 40.90
N THR A 37 -0.33 9.41 41.33
CA THR A 37 0.71 8.60 42.01
C THR A 37 1.04 7.17 41.55
N VAL A 38 2.11 7.07 40.74
CA VAL A 38 3.40 6.36 40.93
C VAL A 38 3.52 5.22 42.00
N SER A 39 3.69 3.99 41.49
CA SER A 39 4.67 2.90 41.82
C SER A 39 4.61 2.16 43.19
N PRO A 40 5.26 0.97 43.37
CA PRO A 40 6.17 0.20 42.48
C PRO A 40 5.87 -1.31 42.32
N SER A 41 6.58 -1.94 41.38
CA SER A 41 6.71 -3.39 41.16
C SER A 41 7.30 -4.18 42.34
N PRO A 42 7.06 -5.49 42.42
CA PRO A 42 7.98 -6.44 43.04
C PRO A 42 8.72 -7.30 42.00
N VAL A 43 9.94 -7.66 42.39
CA VAL A 43 10.96 -8.41 41.66
C VAL A 43 10.84 -9.90 41.96
N ALA A 44 10.96 -10.70 40.88
CA ALA A 44 11.50 -12.05 40.74
C ALA A 44 11.10 -13.19 41.70
N GLU A 45 10.63 -14.29 41.10
CA GLU A 45 11.05 -15.63 41.51
C GLU A 45 11.20 -16.53 40.26
N SER A 46 12.35 -17.18 40.15
CA SER A 46 12.77 -18.04 39.04
C SER A 46 12.48 -19.50 39.41
N PRO A 47 11.80 -20.31 38.58
CA PRO A 47 11.69 -21.73 38.82
C PRO A 47 12.89 -22.50 38.25
N ALA A 48 13.31 -23.50 39.02
CA ALA A 48 14.47 -24.35 38.84
C ALA A 48 14.52 -25.14 37.52
N ILE A 49 15.75 -25.39 37.09
CA ILE A 49 16.15 -26.21 35.95
C ILE A 49 15.95 -27.70 36.31
N PRO A 50 15.21 -28.50 35.53
CA PRO A 50 15.18 -29.95 35.70
C PRO A 50 16.41 -30.62 35.06
N ASP A 51 16.87 -31.70 35.71
CA ASP A 51 18.06 -32.49 35.36
C ASP A 51 18.04 -33.09 33.94
N PRO A 52 19.21 -33.38 33.33
CA PRO A 52 19.31 -33.89 31.97
C PRO A 52 18.87 -35.36 31.88
N VAL A 53 17.90 -35.64 31.03
CA VAL A 53 17.50 -37.01 30.64
C VAL A 53 18.52 -37.57 29.64
N GLU A 54 19.09 -38.74 29.93
CA GLU A 54 19.99 -39.47 29.04
C GLU A 54 19.32 -39.85 27.70
N PRO A 55 20.00 -39.73 26.55
CA PRO A 55 19.42 -40.07 25.26
C PRO A 55 19.36 -41.60 25.05
N LEU A 56 18.17 -42.10 24.69
CA LEU A 56 17.94 -43.45 24.18
C LEU A 56 18.69 -43.67 22.84
N PRO A 57 19.14 -44.90 22.54
CA PRO A 57 19.97 -45.16 21.37
C PRO A 57 19.18 -44.97 20.07
N VAL A 58 19.73 -44.12 19.19
CA VAL A 58 19.28 -43.91 17.81
C VAL A 58 19.71 -45.12 16.99
N VAL A 59 18.75 -45.94 16.56
CA VAL A 59 18.99 -46.95 15.52
C VAL A 59 19.05 -46.22 14.18
N MET A 60 20.26 -46.13 13.63
CA MET A 60 20.47 -45.70 12.25
C MET A 60 19.90 -46.77 11.31
N ASN A 61 18.78 -46.47 10.67
CA ASN A 61 18.38 -47.19 9.46
C ASN A 61 19.08 -46.50 8.28
N ASP A 62 20.14 -47.13 7.79
CA ASP A 62 20.86 -46.75 6.58
C ASP A 62 19.95 -46.96 5.35
N PRO A 63 19.66 -45.94 4.52
CA PRO A 63 18.68 -46.04 3.44
C PRO A 63 19.17 -46.80 2.19
N LEU A 64 20.30 -47.53 2.23
CA LEU A 64 20.96 -48.08 1.03
C LEU A 64 21.38 -49.56 1.11
N ALA A 65 20.83 -50.36 2.04
CA ALA A 65 21.07 -51.81 2.06
C ALA A 65 20.10 -52.56 1.12
N LEU A 66 20.54 -52.79 -0.12
CA LEU A 66 19.95 -53.75 -1.07
C LEU A 66 20.28 -55.19 -0.62
N GLU A 67 19.40 -55.81 0.16
CA GLU A 67 19.44 -57.25 0.40
C GLU A 67 18.69 -58.01 -0.70
N SER A 68 19.42 -58.88 -1.38
CA SER A 68 18.97 -59.68 -2.51
C SER A 68 18.09 -60.85 -2.04
N THR A 69 16.78 -60.66 -2.07
CA THR A 69 15.82 -61.78 -2.13
C THR A 69 15.05 -61.67 -3.44
N LEU A 70 15.73 -62.04 -4.55
CA LEU A 70 15.06 -62.40 -5.79
C LEU A 70 14.37 -63.74 -5.59
N GLY A 71 13.19 -63.70 -4.96
CA GLY A 71 12.16 -64.71 -5.16
C GLY A 71 11.63 -64.57 -6.57
N ASP A 72 11.54 -65.69 -7.27
CA ASP A 72 11.13 -65.85 -8.65
C ASP A 72 9.79 -65.13 -8.95
N VAL A 73 9.87 -63.98 -9.63
CA VAL A 73 8.70 -63.29 -10.23
C VAL A 73 8.82 -63.29 -11.75
N SER A 74 9.25 -64.41 -12.35
CA SER A 74 9.26 -64.55 -13.81
C SER A 74 7.87 -64.89 -14.41
N SER A 75 6.75 -64.59 -13.75
CA SER A 75 5.42 -64.94 -14.28
C SER A 75 4.27 -63.94 -14.08
N VAL A 76 4.54 -62.70 -13.63
CA VAL A 76 3.53 -61.62 -13.67
C VAL A 76 4.15 -60.29 -14.11
N ILE A 77 4.95 -60.34 -15.17
CA ILE A 77 5.24 -59.13 -15.95
C ILE A 77 4.21 -59.15 -17.09
N GLY A 78 3.02 -58.62 -16.78
CA GLY A 78 2.22 -58.00 -17.83
C GLY A 78 3.06 -56.90 -18.45
N GLU A 79 2.99 -56.81 -19.78
CA GLU A 79 3.71 -55.88 -20.64
C GLU A 79 3.94 -54.53 -19.95
N SER A 80 5.19 -54.21 -19.62
CA SER A 80 5.57 -52.88 -19.15
C SER A 80 5.53 -51.95 -20.36
N GLU A 81 4.33 -51.44 -20.67
CA GLU A 81 4.21 -50.23 -21.45
C GLU A 81 4.89 -49.13 -20.63
N GLU A 82 6.04 -48.63 -21.11
CA GLU A 82 6.59 -47.37 -20.63
C GLU A 82 5.55 -46.31 -20.96
N GLU A 83 4.72 -45.96 -19.97
CA GLU A 83 3.70 -44.93 -20.10
C GLU A 83 4.40 -43.66 -20.61
N SER A 84 4.01 -43.22 -21.81
CA SER A 84 4.63 -42.07 -22.46
C SER A 84 4.53 -40.86 -21.53
N VAL A 85 5.50 -39.95 -21.57
CA VAL A 85 5.35 -38.64 -20.90
C VAL A 85 4.05 -37.95 -21.36
N ASP A 86 3.64 -38.16 -22.62
CA ASP A 86 2.37 -37.66 -23.12
C ASP A 86 1.14 -38.37 -22.53
N ASP A 87 1.26 -39.66 -22.18
CA ASP A 87 0.19 -40.43 -21.52
C ASP A 87 0.07 -40.02 -20.05
N ILE A 88 1.21 -39.84 -19.35
CA ILE A 88 1.25 -39.32 -17.98
C ILE A 88 0.71 -37.88 -17.93
N LEU A 89 1.04 -37.03 -18.90
CA LEU A 89 0.51 -35.67 -19.00
C LEU A 89 -0.99 -35.67 -19.34
N ALA A 90 -1.42 -36.56 -20.24
CA ALA A 90 -2.84 -36.74 -20.54
C ALA A 90 -3.62 -37.25 -19.32
N GLU A 91 -3.01 -38.11 -18.51
CA GLU A 91 -3.61 -38.62 -17.28
C GLU A 91 -3.65 -37.53 -16.19
N LEU A 92 -2.60 -36.72 -16.04
CA LEU A 92 -2.57 -35.54 -15.17
C LEU A 92 -3.61 -34.49 -15.57
N ASP A 93 -3.75 -34.20 -16.86
CA ASP A 93 -4.75 -33.28 -17.40
C ASP A 93 -6.18 -33.84 -17.26
N ALA A 94 -6.33 -35.17 -17.22
CA ALA A 94 -7.59 -35.87 -17.01
C ALA A 94 -7.99 -35.98 -15.53
N ILE A 95 -7.06 -35.76 -14.59
CA ILE A 95 -7.40 -35.60 -13.17
C ILE A 95 -8.14 -34.26 -13.02
N GLN A 96 -9.46 -34.32 -13.13
CA GLN A 96 -10.33 -33.29 -12.56
C GLN A 96 -10.09 -33.27 -11.06
N LEU A 97 -9.21 -32.37 -10.63
CA LEU A 97 -9.13 -31.92 -9.25
C LEU A 97 -10.41 -31.09 -9.00
N ASP A 98 -11.53 -31.78 -8.90
CA ASP A 98 -12.73 -31.22 -8.33
C ASP A 98 -12.46 -31.14 -6.82
N GLY A 99 -12.58 -29.93 -6.27
CA GLY A 99 -12.53 -29.72 -4.84
C GLY A 99 -13.58 -30.60 -4.19
N LEU A 100 -13.32 -31.04 -2.95
CA LEU A 100 -14.31 -31.76 -2.15
C LEU A 100 -15.66 -31.03 -2.27
N GLU A 101 -16.70 -31.73 -2.73
CA GLU A 101 -18.05 -31.23 -3.09
C GLU A 101 -18.28 -30.79 -4.57
N GLY A 102 -17.42 -31.14 -5.53
CA GLY A 102 -17.70 -30.88 -6.96
C GLY A 102 -17.54 -29.41 -7.35
N ASN A 103 -16.73 -28.68 -6.59
CA ASN A 103 -16.41 -27.28 -6.86
C ASN A 103 -15.07 -27.21 -7.58
N PRO A 104 -14.90 -26.39 -8.64
CA PRO A 104 -13.60 -26.22 -9.26
C PRO A 104 -12.57 -25.77 -8.22
N LEU A 105 -11.41 -26.43 -8.14
CA LEU A 105 -10.25 -25.74 -7.58
C LEU A 105 -10.07 -24.48 -8.44
N GLY A 106 -9.99 -23.30 -7.81
CA GLY A 106 -9.80 -22.05 -8.54
C GLY A 106 -8.60 -22.14 -9.50
N ASP A 107 -8.46 -21.17 -10.39
CA ASP A 107 -7.31 -20.98 -11.26
C ASP A 107 -6.59 -19.68 -10.83
N PRO A 108 -5.64 -19.75 -9.88
CA PRO A 108 -4.96 -18.58 -9.34
C PRO A 108 -4.15 -17.83 -10.40
N ASP A 109 -3.59 -18.53 -11.38
CA ASP A 109 -2.80 -17.91 -12.45
C ASP A 109 -3.68 -17.03 -13.33
N LYS A 110 -4.91 -17.49 -13.62
CA LYS A 110 -5.89 -16.72 -14.34
C LYS A 110 -6.45 -15.55 -13.53
N VAL A 111 -6.68 -15.73 -12.23
CA VAL A 111 -7.03 -14.63 -11.32
C VAL A 111 -5.98 -13.52 -11.40
N VAL A 112 -4.70 -13.88 -11.25
CA VAL A 112 -3.58 -12.94 -11.29
C VAL A 112 -3.47 -12.25 -12.65
N ALA A 113 -3.61 -12.98 -13.75
CA ALA A 113 -3.57 -12.41 -15.10
C ALA A 113 -4.69 -11.37 -15.33
N LEU A 114 -5.93 -11.72 -14.98
CA LEU A 114 -7.08 -10.82 -15.11
C LEU A 114 -6.98 -9.61 -14.18
N MET A 115 -6.42 -9.78 -12.98
CA MET A 115 -6.11 -8.66 -12.10
C MET A 115 -5.08 -7.71 -12.70
N HIS A 116 -4.02 -8.22 -13.33
CA HIS A 116 -3.02 -7.39 -13.99
C HIS A 116 -3.64 -6.60 -15.15
N GLU A 117 -4.50 -7.21 -15.96
CA GLU A 117 -5.27 -6.51 -16.99
C GLU A 117 -6.16 -5.41 -16.39
N GLY A 118 -6.92 -5.73 -15.33
CA GLY A 118 -7.75 -4.77 -14.62
C GLY A 118 -6.95 -3.58 -14.07
N ASN A 119 -5.78 -3.84 -13.49
CA ASN A 119 -4.90 -2.80 -12.95
C ASN A 119 -4.32 -1.89 -14.05
N SER A 120 -4.05 -2.44 -15.24
CA SER A 120 -3.69 -1.64 -16.41
C SER A 120 -4.85 -0.72 -16.81
N LEU A 121 -6.07 -1.26 -16.90
CA LEU A 121 -7.27 -0.49 -17.25
C LEU A 121 -7.57 0.62 -16.24
N ILE A 122 -7.32 0.41 -14.95
CA ILE A 122 -7.39 1.48 -13.94
C ILE A 122 -6.38 2.59 -14.22
N SER A 123 -5.15 2.23 -14.58
CA SER A 123 -4.10 3.19 -14.93
C SER A 123 -4.47 4.00 -16.18
N ASP A 124 -5.19 3.38 -17.12
CA ASP A 124 -5.71 4.01 -18.33
C ASP A 124 -7.00 4.82 -18.10
N GLY A 125 -7.50 4.90 -16.86
CA GLY A 125 -8.69 5.65 -16.52
C GLY A 125 -10.00 4.97 -16.96
N GLN A 126 -9.99 3.65 -17.13
CA GLN A 126 -11.13 2.84 -17.57
C GLN A 126 -11.64 1.93 -16.43
N PRO A 127 -12.22 2.49 -15.35
CA PRO A 127 -12.60 1.72 -14.17
C PRO A 127 -13.73 0.73 -14.40
N ASP A 128 -14.64 1.00 -15.35
CA ASP A 128 -15.70 0.05 -15.70
C ASP A 128 -15.15 -1.21 -16.40
N ALA A 129 -14.20 -1.03 -17.31
CA ALA A 129 -13.52 -2.15 -17.96
C ALA A 129 -12.69 -2.95 -16.96
N ALA A 130 -12.03 -2.27 -16.02
CA ALA A 130 -11.29 -2.92 -14.94
C ALA A 130 -12.20 -3.77 -14.03
N LEU A 131 -13.37 -3.23 -13.64
CA LEU A 131 -14.36 -3.96 -12.84
C LEU A 131 -14.82 -5.23 -13.55
N ALA A 132 -15.07 -5.17 -14.87
CA ALA A 132 -15.42 -6.37 -15.64
C ALA A 132 -14.32 -7.45 -15.59
N LYS A 133 -13.05 -7.05 -15.61
CA LYS A 133 -11.91 -7.97 -15.46
C LYS A 133 -11.80 -8.56 -14.07
N TYR A 134 -12.06 -7.78 -13.02
CA TYR A 134 -12.09 -8.29 -11.65
C TYR A 134 -13.27 -9.24 -11.42
N GLU A 135 -14.45 -8.94 -11.96
CA GLU A 135 -15.60 -9.85 -11.93
C GLU A 135 -15.33 -11.15 -12.70
N GLU A 136 -14.59 -11.08 -13.81
CA GLU A 136 -14.10 -12.26 -14.52
C GLU A 136 -13.11 -13.05 -13.65
N ALA A 137 -12.17 -12.39 -12.98
CA ALA A 137 -11.20 -13.01 -12.09
C ALA A 137 -11.89 -13.80 -10.97
N LEU A 138 -12.96 -13.26 -10.37
CA LEU A 138 -13.70 -13.95 -9.31
C LEU A 138 -14.36 -15.26 -9.74
N LYS A 139 -14.59 -15.49 -11.04
CA LYS A 139 -15.09 -16.79 -11.54
C LYS A 139 -14.04 -17.90 -11.45
N PHE A 140 -12.77 -17.52 -11.36
CA PHE A 140 -11.63 -18.42 -11.21
C PHE A 140 -11.07 -18.39 -9.79
N ALA A 141 -11.61 -17.55 -8.90
CA ALA A 141 -11.22 -17.53 -7.50
C ALA A 141 -11.84 -18.72 -6.74
N GLU A 142 -11.28 -19.02 -5.56
CA GLU A 142 -11.89 -19.96 -4.63
C GLU A 142 -13.24 -19.41 -4.11
N LYS A 143 -14.03 -20.28 -3.46
CA LYS A 143 -15.43 -19.98 -3.05
C LYS A 143 -15.60 -18.69 -2.25
N GLU A 144 -14.64 -18.37 -1.40
CA GLU A 144 -14.69 -17.18 -0.53
C GLU A 144 -14.28 -15.89 -1.29
N GLY A 145 -13.76 -16.03 -2.51
CA GLY A 145 -13.24 -14.95 -3.36
C GLY A 145 -11.72 -14.76 -3.19
N ASP A 146 -11.24 -13.60 -3.61
CA ASP A 146 -9.83 -13.23 -3.51
C ASP A 146 -9.70 -11.81 -2.93
N SER A 147 -8.88 -11.66 -1.88
CA SER A 147 -8.74 -10.40 -1.16
C SER A 147 -8.13 -9.29 -2.01
N ASP A 148 -7.20 -9.62 -2.90
CA ASP A 148 -6.56 -8.65 -3.77
C ASP A 148 -7.51 -8.22 -4.89
N VAL A 149 -8.36 -9.12 -5.39
CA VAL A 149 -9.44 -8.77 -6.33
C VAL A 149 -10.40 -7.78 -5.68
N PHE A 150 -10.92 -8.07 -4.48
CA PHE A 150 -11.81 -7.15 -3.77
C PHE A 150 -11.15 -5.81 -3.46
N PHE A 151 -9.88 -5.82 -3.04
CA PHE A 151 -9.12 -4.59 -2.83
C PHE A 151 -9.03 -3.74 -4.12
N ASN A 152 -8.74 -4.35 -5.27
CA ASN A 152 -8.64 -3.66 -6.54
C ASN A 152 -10.01 -3.19 -7.08
N MET A 153 -11.08 -3.94 -6.85
CA MET A 153 -12.46 -3.46 -7.10
C MET A 153 -12.80 -2.24 -6.24
N GLY A 154 -12.37 -2.22 -4.97
CA GLY A 154 -12.52 -1.05 -4.10
C GLY A 154 -11.83 0.20 -4.65
N ILE A 155 -10.62 0.03 -5.20
CA ILE A 155 -9.91 1.11 -5.92
C ILE A 155 -10.71 1.58 -7.14
N ALA A 156 -11.24 0.65 -7.93
CA ALA A 156 -12.02 0.96 -9.14
C ALA A 156 -13.31 1.74 -8.81
N TYR A 157 -14.10 1.27 -7.83
CA TYR A 157 -15.30 1.98 -7.40
C TYR A 157 -14.99 3.37 -6.84
N LYS A 158 -13.89 3.52 -6.09
CA LYS A 158 -13.43 4.83 -5.63
C LYS A 158 -13.09 5.76 -6.81
N ALA A 159 -12.44 5.25 -7.86
CA ALA A 159 -12.14 6.02 -9.07
C ALA A 159 -13.41 6.49 -9.80
N LYS A 160 -14.49 5.70 -9.74
CA LYS A 160 -15.82 6.09 -10.26
C LYS A 160 -16.59 7.07 -9.37
N GLY A 161 -16.14 7.30 -8.14
CA GLY A 161 -16.90 8.06 -7.14
C GLY A 161 -18.02 7.26 -6.46
N GLU A 162 -18.10 5.94 -6.68
CA GLU A 162 -19.06 5.04 -6.04
C GLU A 162 -18.54 4.62 -4.65
N ILE A 163 -18.51 5.59 -3.72
CA ILE A 163 -17.80 5.45 -2.43
C ILE A 163 -18.34 4.31 -1.57
N ASP A 164 -19.67 4.10 -1.52
CA ASP A 164 -20.25 3.05 -0.67
C ASP A 164 -19.88 1.64 -1.17
N LYS A 165 -19.79 1.44 -2.49
CA LYS A 165 -19.29 0.18 -3.06
C LYS A 165 -17.80 0.00 -2.79
N ALA A 166 -17.01 1.06 -2.88
CA ALA A 166 -15.60 0.98 -2.53
C ALA A 166 -15.38 0.55 -1.07
N VAL A 167 -16.18 1.10 -0.14
CA VAL A 167 -16.18 0.68 1.27
C VAL A 167 -16.55 -0.79 1.42
N ALA A 168 -17.58 -1.26 0.71
CA ALA A 168 -18.01 -2.65 0.76
C ALA A 168 -16.92 -3.62 0.28
N GLU A 169 -16.27 -3.33 -0.86
CA GLU A 169 -15.21 -4.19 -1.39
C GLU A 169 -13.96 -4.20 -0.50
N TYR A 170 -13.56 -3.06 0.09
CA TYR A 170 -12.48 -3.07 1.08
C TYR A 170 -12.82 -3.88 2.33
N ARG A 171 -14.09 -3.90 2.76
CA ARG A 171 -14.51 -4.76 3.88
C ARG A 171 -14.42 -6.24 3.50
N ARG A 172 -14.87 -6.62 2.30
CA ARG A 172 -14.72 -8.01 1.81
C ARG A 172 -13.25 -8.44 1.75
N ALA A 173 -12.35 -7.57 1.30
CA ALA A 173 -10.91 -7.85 1.34
C ALA A 173 -10.40 -8.09 2.78
N LEU A 174 -10.90 -7.33 3.74
CA LEU A 174 -10.55 -7.45 5.16
C LEU A 174 -11.21 -8.64 5.86
N ASP A 175 -12.37 -9.10 5.38
CA ASP A 175 -13.03 -10.31 5.88
C ASP A 175 -12.19 -11.55 5.55
N LEU A 176 -11.57 -11.58 4.36
CA LEU A 176 -10.63 -12.64 3.96
C LEU A 176 -9.25 -12.47 4.61
N VAL A 177 -8.71 -11.26 4.61
CA VAL A 177 -7.39 -10.96 5.18
C VAL A 177 -7.49 -9.79 6.17
N PRO A 178 -7.77 -10.08 7.47
CA PRO A 178 -7.86 -9.03 8.50
C PRO A 178 -6.56 -8.23 8.67
N GLY A 179 -5.43 -8.77 8.19
CA GLY A 179 -4.11 -8.14 8.22
C GLY A 179 -3.81 -7.20 7.05
N TYR A 180 -4.74 -6.97 6.12
CA TYR A 180 -4.46 -6.23 4.89
C TYR A 180 -4.28 -4.72 5.15
N ALA A 181 -3.02 -4.32 5.36
CA ALA A 181 -2.67 -2.98 5.80
C ALA A 181 -3.12 -1.88 4.82
N GLU A 182 -2.99 -2.11 3.52
CA GLU A 182 -3.39 -1.19 2.45
C GLU A 182 -4.91 -1.02 2.38
N ALA A 183 -5.67 -2.11 2.51
CA ALA A 183 -7.14 -2.07 2.56
C ALA A 183 -7.61 -1.26 3.77
N HIS A 184 -7.02 -1.47 4.94
CA HIS A 184 -7.26 -0.66 6.13
C HIS A 184 -6.94 0.84 5.90
N ASN A 185 -5.78 1.17 5.31
CA ASN A 185 -5.45 2.57 5.04
C ASN A 185 -6.42 3.21 4.02
N ASN A 186 -6.82 2.50 2.98
CA ASN A 186 -7.73 3.03 1.97
C ASN A 186 -9.16 3.21 2.51
N LEU A 187 -9.65 2.24 3.28
CA LEU A 187 -10.93 2.34 3.97
C LEU A 187 -10.93 3.49 4.99
N GLY A 188 -9.86 3.62 5.78
CA GLY A 188 -9.69 4.74 6.71
C GLY A 188 -9.73 6.10 6.01
N ASN A 189 -9.18 6.22 4.80
CA ASN A 189 -9.27 7.44 4.00
C ASN A 189 -10.70 7.75 3.55
N LEU A 190 -11.45 6.76 3.07
CA LEU A 190 -12.86 6.96 2.70
C LEU A 190 -13.71 7.37 3.90
N LEU A 191 -13.51 6.74 5.06
CA LEU A 191 -14.22 7.08 6.29
C LEU A 191 -13.88 8.48 6.80
N LYS A 192 -12.61 8.89 6.69
CA LYS A 192 -12.18 10.28 6.98
C LYS A 192 -12.92 11.27 6.07
N ASP A 193 -13.02 10.98 4.77
CA ASP A 193 -13.70 11.86 3.81
C ASP A 193 -15.22 11.93 4.11
N GLN A 194 -15.80 10.84 4.61
CA GLN A 194 -17.16 10.79 5.17
C GLN A 194 -17.29 11.42 6.58
N LYS A 195 -16.22 12.02 7.13
CA LYS A 195 -16.14 12.58 8.49
C LYS A 195 -16.39 11.58 9.63
N LYS A 196 -16.31 10.28 9.37
CA LYS A 196 -16.38 9.20 10.37
C LYS A 196 -15.00 9.00 11.01
N TYR A 197 -14.57 10.00 11.77
CA TYR A 197 -13.18 10.10 12.23
C TYR A 197 -12.76 8.98 13.19
N ASP A 198 -13.65 8.50 14.05
CA ASP A 198 -13.31 7.43 15.00
C ASP A 198 -13.10 6.08 14.29
N GLU A 199 -13.98 5.73 13.35
CA GLU A 199 -13.79 4.54 12.51
C GLU A 199 -12.52 4.66 11.64
N ALA A 200 -12.26 5.86 11.09
CA ALA A 200 -11.04 6.10 10.32
C ALA A 200 -9.77 5.89 11.16
N ILE A 201 -9.75 6.38 12.41
CA ILE A 201 -8.64 6.17 13.35
C ILE A 201 -8.42 4.67 13.58
N MET A 202 -9.47 3.91 13.87
CA MET A 202 -9.37 2.46 14.10
C MET A 202 -8.71 1.76 12.91
N HIS A 203 -9.14 2.07 11.68
CA HIS A 203 -8.56 1.47 10.48
C HIS A 203 -7.12 1.92 10.23
N PHE A 204 -6.77 3.19 10.47
CA PHE A 204 -5.37 3.62 10.34
C PHE A 204 -4.47 2.97 11.41
N GLU A 205 -4.95 2.80 12.64
CA GLU A 205 -4.22 2.10 13.70
C GLU A 205 -4.02 0.62 13.34
N SER A 206 -5.03 -0.06 12.80
CA SER A 206 -4.87 -1.42 12.27
C SER A 206 -3.88 -1.48 11.11
N SER A 207 -3.93 -0.53 10.17
CA SER A 207 -2.94 -0.44 9.09
C SER A 207 -1.51 -0.29 9.64
N ILE A 208 -1.31 0.56 10.66
CA ILE A 208 0.00 0.73 11.33
C ILE A 208 0.41 -0.54 12.08
N LYS A 209 -0.52 -1.28 12.68
CA LYS A 209 -0.23 -2.54 13.37
C LYS A 209 0.38 -3.56 12.41
N PHE A 210 -0.12 -3.65 11.18
CA PHE A 210 0.36 -4.61 10.18
C PHE A 210 1.49 -4.07 9.29
N SER A 211 1.57 -2.75 9.09
CA SER A 211 2.62 -2.08 8.32
C SER A 211 3.10 -0.81 9.05
N PRO A 212 3.96 -0.96 10.07
CA PRO A 212 4.35 0.15 10.97
C PRO A 212 5.22 1.21 10.29
N ASP A 213 5.84 0.88 9.17
CA ASP A 213 6.79 1.74 8.47
C ASP A 213 6.18 2.47 7.27
N ASN A 214 4.85 2.43 7.10
CA ASN A 214 4.17 3.20 6.06
C ASN A 214 4.02 4.68 6.44
N PRO A 215 4.80 5.62 5.86
CA PRO A 215 4.73 7.04 6.22
C PRO A 215 3.39 7.68 5.87
N SER A 216 2.70 7.19 4.83
CA SER A 216 1.41 7.71 4.38
C SER A 216 0.33 7.44 5.42
N THR A 217 0.30 6.24 6.01
CA THR A 217 -0.66 5.88 7.06
C THR A 217 -0.48 6.75 8.31
N HIS A 218 0.77 6.99 8.74
CA HIS A 218 1.05 7.92 9.85
C HIS A 218 0.59 9.35 9.53
N ASN A 219 0.86 9.84 8.32
CA ASN A 219 0.38 11.17 7.91
C ASN A 219 -1.16 11.23 7.88
N ASN A 220 -1.84 10.18 7.39
CA ASN A 220 -3.30 10.14 7.34
C ASN A 220 -3.89 10.14 8.76
N LEU A 221 -3.35 9.32 9.67
CA LEU A 221 -3.77 9.29 11.07
C LEU A 221 -3.56 10.65 11.76
N GLY A 222 -2.40 11.27 11.56
CA GLY A 222 -2.12 12.62 12.04
C GLY A 222 -3.13 13.65 11.53
N THR A 223 -3.54 13.52 10.27
CA THR A 223 -4.56 14.39 9.65
C THR A 223 -5.91 14.22 10.33
N VAL A 224 -6.34 12.99 10.64
CA VAL A 224 -7.60 12.76 11.36
C VAL A 224 -7.55 13.35 12.77
N PHE A 225 -6.44 13.18 13.50
CA PHE A 225 -6.29 13.80 14.82
C PHE A 225 -6.33 15.33 14.75
N ALA A 226 -5.73 15.95 13.72
CA ALA A 226 -5.81 17.40 13.51
C ALA A 226 -7.26 17.84 13.23
N MET A 227 -8.01 17.10 12.41
CA MET A 227 -9.43 17.38 12.14
C MET A 227 -10.30 17.26 13.40
N LYS A 228 -9.95 16.35 14.32
CA LYS A 228 -10.58 16.26 15.65
C LYS A 228 -10.10 17.33 16.65
N GLY A 229 -9.23 18.25 16.24
CA GLY A 229 -8.64 19.28 17.10
C GLY A 229 -7.54 18.78 18.04
N ASN A 230 -7.13 17.51 17.95
CA ASN A 230 -6.03 16.96 18.75
C ASN A 230 -4.67 17.19 18.06
N VAL A 231 -4.25 18.45 18.08
CA VAL A 231 -3.01 18.92 17.44
C VAL A 231 -1.77 18.23 17.99
N ASN A 232 -1.76 17.91 19.29
CA ASN A 232 -0.62 17.26 19.94
C ASN A 232 -0.42 15.84 19.41
N LYS A 233 -1.48 15.02 19.32
CA LYS A 233 -1.39 13.71 18.68
C LYS A 233 -1.06 13.83 17.20
N ALA A 234 -1.66 14.78 16.50
CA ALA A 234 -1.37 15.03 15.09
C ALA A 234 0.12 15.25 14.83
N ALA A 235 0.76 16.14 15.61
CA ALA A 235 2.19 16.42 15.50
C ALA A 235 3.07 15.18 15.71
N VAL A 236 2.70 14.28 16.63
CA VAL A 236 3.43 13.02 16.86
C VAL A 236 3.41 12.14 15.61
N TYR A 237 2.24 11.93 15.01
CA TYR A 237 2.12 11.07 13.82
C TYR A 237 2.72 11.72 12.56
N PHE A 238 2.58 13.04 12.39
CA PHE A 238 3.29 13.74 11.30
C PHE A 238 4.81 13.64 11.47
N ALA A 239 5.34 13.80 12.69
CA ALA A 239 6.78 13.63 12.95
C ALA A 239 7.24 12.20 12.66
N LYS A 240 6.43 11.18 12.99
CA LYS A 240 6.73 9.79 12.62
C LYS A 240 6.77 9.60 11.09
N ALA A 241 5.82 10.16 10.35
CA ALA A 241 5.81 10.14 8.89
C ALA A 241 7.05 10.81 8.29
N VAL A 242 7.45 11.98 8.81
CA VAL A 242 8.68 12.69 8.41
C VAL A 242 9.93 11.88 8.75
N ARG A 243 9.96 11.18 9.89
CA ARG A 243 11.09 10.31 10.27
C ARG A 243 11.24 9.12 9.32
N LEU A 244 10.14 8.49 8.94
CA LEU A 244 10.12 7.37 7.99
C LEU A 244 10.46 7.82 6.57
N LYS A 245 9.98 8.99 6.15
CA LYS A 245 10.26 9.57 4.85
C LYS A 245 10.59 11.06 4.97
N PRO A 246 11.88 11.42 5.15
CA PRO A 246 12.30 12.81 5.28
C PRO A 246 11.98 13.71 4.07
N SER A 247 11.75 13.12 2.89
CA SER A 247 11.33 13.85 1.68
C SER A 247 9.82 14.05 1.57
N TYR A 248 9.03 13.62 2.56
CA TYR A 248 7.56 13.68 2.48
C TYR A 248 7.03 15.09 2.74
N ILE A 249 6.87 15.85 1.65
CA ILE A 249 6.45 17.26 1.66
C ILE A 249 5.15 17.46 2.45
N ASP A 250 4.11 16.65 2.19
CA ASP A 250 2.80 16.82 2.83
C ASP A 250 2.88 16.62 4.36
N ALA A 251 3.62 15.61 4.81
CA ALA A 251 3.84 15.37 6.24
C ALA A 251 4.62 16.51 6.91
N ARG A 252 5.63 17.10 6.24
CA ARG A 252 6.35 18.27 6.75
C ARG A 252 5.47 19.51 6.82
N GLN A 253 4.66 19.75 5.80
CA GLN A 253 3.70 20.86 5.80
C GLN A 253 2.71 20.72 6.96
N ASN A 254 2.17 19.52 7.15
CA ASN A 254 1.23 19.22 8.21
C ASN A 254 1.88 19.32 9.60
N LEU A 255 3.12 18.85 9.77
CA LEU A 255 3.88 19.01 11.00
C LEU A 255 4.14 20.48 11.32
N GLY A 256 4.57 21.26 10.32
CA GLY A 256 4.77 22.69 10.45
C GLY A 256 3.50 23.42 10.89
N LEU A 257 2.37 23.12 10.26
CA LEU A 257 1.06 23.65 10.65
C LEU A 257 0.67 23.28 12.08
N ALA A 258 0.89 22.03 12.50
CA ALA A 258 0.62 21.59 13.86
C ALA A 258 1.50 22.35 14.87
N TYR A 259 2.79 22.56 14.58
CA TYR A 259 3.68 23.37 15.41
C TYR A 259 3.27 24.84 15.46
N MET A 260 2.77 25.42 14.36
CA MET A 260 2.21 26.79 14.38
C MET A 260 1.04 26.89 15.35
N GLN A 261 0.13 25.92 15.34
CA GLN A 261 -1.03 25.90 16.22
C GLN A 261 -0.66 25.65 17.69
N GLN A 262 0.46 24.97 17.95
CA GLN A 262 1.06 24.83 19.28
C GLN A 262 1.85 26.08 19.74
N GLY A 263 1.99 27.12 18.90
CA GLY A 263 2.82 28.30 19.19
C GLY A 263 4.33 28.06 19.07
N ARG A 264 4.76 26.89 18.58
CA ARG A 264 6.17 26.51 18.41
C ARG A 264 6.70 27.03 17.08
N LEU A 265 6.80 28.37 16.97
CA LEU A 265 7.05 29.04 15.69
C LEU A 265 8.40 28.68 15.06
N ASP A 266 9.46 28.51 15.85
CA ASP A 266 10.78 28.09 15.34
C ASP A 266 10.76 26.68 14.73
N ALA A 267 10.08 25.74 15.40
CA ALA A 267 9.94 24.37 14.90
C ALA A 267 9.08 24.34 13.63
N ALA A 268 8.02 25.15 13.58
CA ALA A 268 7.20 25.30 12.38
C ALA A 268 7.98 25.88 11.19
N GLU A 269 8.74 26.95 11.42
CA GLU A 269 9.57 27.58 10.38
C GLU A 269 10.58 26.59 9.79
N LYS A 270 11.23 25.79 10.65
CA LYS A 270 12.15 24.73 10.22
C LYS A 270 11.47 23.73 9.28
N GLU A 271 10.35 23.13 9.69
CA GLU A 271 9.69 22.09 8.89
C GLU A 271 9.12 22.63 7.57
N LEU A 272 8.56 23.84 7.59
CA LEU A 272 8.06 24.50 6.38
C LEU A 272 9.20 24.93 5.44
N GLY A 273 10.35 25.35 5.98
CA GLY A 273 11.55 25.64 5.21
C GLY A 273 12.10 24.41 4.48
N GLU A 274 12.16 23.27 5.17
CA GLU A 274 12.54 22.00 4.53
C GLU A 274 11.53 21.58 3.45
N ALA A 275 10.23 21.77 3.67
CA ALA A 275 9.21 21.51 2.66
C ALA A 275 9.39 22.38 1.40
N VAL A 276 9.76 23.66 1.56
CA VAL A 276 10.11 24.56 0.44
C VAL A 276 11.34 24.04 -0.30
N LYS A 277 12.41 23.69 0.41
CA LYS A 277 13.66 23.19 -0.19
C LYS A 277 13.42 21.92 -1.02
N ILE A 278 12.67 20.96 -0.49
CA ILE A 278 12.36 19.70 -1.19
C ILE A 278 11.48 19.96 -2.41
N SER A 279 10.42 20.75 -2.25
CA SER A 279 9.49 21.03 -3.37
C SER A 279 10.16 21.84 -4.49
N MET A 280 11.07 22.76 -4.17
CA MET A 280 11.88 23.47 -5.16
C MET A 280 12.75 22.51 -5.99
N GLY A 281 13.36 21.51 -5.36
CA GLY A 281 14.09 20.46 -6.07
C GLY A 281 13.19 19.64 -7.01
N GLY A 282 11.95 19.35 -6.58
CA GLY A 282 10.93 18.70 -7.41
C GLY A 282 10.51 19.53 -8.63
N VAL A 283 10.33 20.85 -8.46
CA VAL A 283 10.04 21.77 -9.58
C VAL A 283 11.17 21.76 -10.61
N ALA A 284 12.42 21.91 -10.16
CA ALA A 284 13.58 21.90 -11.06
C ALA A 284 13.74 20.56 -11.81
N TYR A 285 13.34 19.45 -11.20
CA TYR A 285 13.32 18.14 -11.86
C TYR A 285 12.25 18.06 -12.95
N GLU A 286 10.99 18.42 -12.64
CA GLU A 286 9.89 18.34 -13.60
C GLU A 286 10.02 19.37 -14.73
N GLU A 287 10.62 20.54 -14.48
CA GLU A 287 10.93 21.52 -15.52
C GLU A 287 11.90 20.96 -16.57
N LYS A 288 12.96 20.28 -16.14
CA LYS A 288 13.91 19.60 -17.05
C LYS A 288 13.22 18.49 -17.85
N ARG A 289 12.38 17.69 -17.19
CA ARG A 289 11.61 16.63 -17.86
C ARG A 289 10.64 17.21 -18.90
N LEU A 290 9.96 18.31 -18.55
CA LEU A 290 9.07 19.01 -19.46
C LEU A 290 9.81 19.61 -20.67
N GLU A 291 10.97 20.22 -20.45
CA GLU A 291 11.80 20.73 -21.54
C GLU A 291 12.26 19.60 -22.49
N ALA A 292 12.69 18.48 -21.94
CA ALA A 292 13.06 17.30 -22.73
C ALA A 292 11.88 16.75 -23.55
N ALA A 293 10.68 16.66 -22.95
CA ALA A 293 9.48 16.21 -23.64
C ALA A 293 9.06 17.15 -24.78
N LYS A 294 9.16 18.48 -24.56
CA LYS A 294 8.91 19.49 -25.62
C LYS A 294 9.88 19.32 -26.79
N LEU A 295 11.17 19.17 -26.49
CA LEU A 295 12.18 18.94 -27.52
C LEU A 295 11.93 17.66 -28.32
N MET A 296 11.50 16.58 -27.65
CA MET A 296 11.16 15.31 -28.30
C MET A 296 9.96 15.46 -29.23
N VAL A 297 8.91 16.18 -28.83
CA VAL A 297 7.77 16.51 -29.68
C VAL A 297 8.19 17.35 -30.88
N ASP A 298 9.06 18.34 -30.70
CA ASP A 298 9.58 19.17 -31.80
C ASP A 298 10.41 18.34 -32.78
N GLN A 299 11.23 17.40 -32.29
CA GLN A 299 11.97 16.46 -33.13
C GLN A 299 11.04 15.48 -33.87
N ALA A 300 9.96 15.02 -33.24
CA ALA A 300 8.99 14.11 -33.84
C ALA A 300 8.26 14.75 -35.04
N LYS A 301 8.08 16.07 -35.02
CA LYS A 301 7.44 16.86 -36.08
C LYS A 301 8.36 17.18 -37.27
N LYS A 302 9.67 17.03 -37.14
CA LYS A 302 10.63 17.39 -38.21
C LYS A 302 10.57 16.39 -39.37
N PRO A 303 10.56 16.85 -40.64
CA PRO A 303 10.79 15.98 -41.79
C PRO A 303 12.15 15.28 -41.67
N GLY A 304 12.21 13.97 -41.94
CA GLY A 304 13.44 13.19 -41.78
C GLY A 304 13.88 13.00 -40.32
N SER A 305 12.94 13.09 -39.37
CA SER A 305 13.20 12.83 -37.95
C SER A 305 13.96 11.52 -37.73
N PRO A 306 14.99 11.48 -36.87
CA PRO A 306 15.68 10.24 -36.50
C PRO A 306 14.83 9.34 -35.59
N LEU A 307 13.66 9.81 -35.14
CA LEU A 307 12.78 9.07 -34.22
C LEU A 307 11.95 8.01 -34.95
N THR A 308 11.81 6.85 -34.31
CA THR A 308 10.94 5.77 -34.79
C THR A 308 9.46 6.19 -34.75
N PHE A 309 8.60 5.47 -35.48
CA PHE A 309 7.15 5.71 -35.43
C PHE A 309 6.58 5.61 -34.01
N GLU A 310 7.02 4.61 -33.26
CA GLU A 310 6.57 4.40 -31.88
C GLU A 310 7.01 5.55 -30.95
N GLN A 311 8.26 6.01 -31.08
CA GLN A 311 8.77 7.16 -30.31
C GLN A 311 7.99 8.43 -30.64
N ARG A 312 7.64 8.66 -31.91
CA ARG A 312 6.83 9.81 -32.31
C ARG A 312 5.42 9.76 -31.71
N ASN A 313 4.81 8.58 -31.66
CA ASN A 313 3.49 8.41 -31.05
C ASN A 313 3.52 8.61 -29.53
N ARG A 314 4.58 8.15 -28.85
CA ARG A 314 4.75 8.31 -27.39
C ARG A 314 5.06 9.74 -26.96
N ALA A 315 5.76 10.51 -27.81
CA ALA A 315 6.20 11.88 -27.48
C ALA A 315 5.06 12.80 -27.01
N GLY A 316 3.86 12.68 -27.60
CA GLY A 316 2.70 13.50 -27.21
C GLY A 316 2.19 13.19 -25.80
N GLY A 317 2.05 11.91 -25.46
CA GLY A 317 1.62 11.48 -24.13
C GLY A 317 2.65 11.80 -23.05
N GLU A 318 3.94 11.65 -23.36
CA GLU A 318 5.02 12.03 -22.45
C GLU A 318 5.03 13.54 -22.14
N LEU A 319 4.71 14.38 -23.13
CA LEU A 319 4.56 15.82 -22.93
C LEU A 319 3.39 16.15 -22.00
N GLU A 320 2.22 15.57 -22.22
CA GLU A 320 1.04 15.80 -21.38
C GLU A 320 1.29 15.38 -19.92
N GLU A 321 1.89 14.21 -19.72
CA GLU A 321 2.25 13.71 -18.39
C GLU A 321 3.32 14.60 -17.72
N ALA A 322 4.32 15.08 -18.47
CA ALA A 322 5.32 16.02 -17.95
C ALA A 322 4.71 17.38 -17.59
N GLU A 323 3.77 17.90 -18.38
CA GLU A 323 3.06 19.16 -18.08
C GLU A 323 2.20 19.03 -16.83
N LYS A 324 1.49 17.90 -16.69
CA LYS A 324 0.71 17.59 -15.49
C LYS A 324 1.61 17.47 -14.26
N ALA A 325 2.71 16.73 -14.34
CA ALA A 325 3.66 16.59 -13.24
C ALA A 325 4.29 17.93 -12.84
N SER A 326 4.71 18.75 -13.82
CA SER A 326 5.24 20.10 -13.59
C SER A 326 4.23 21.01 -12.88
N ARG A 327 2.96 21.01 -13.31
CA ARG A 327 1.89 21.76 -12.63
C ARG A 327 1.71 21.33 -11.18
N ILE A 328 1.71 20.02 -10.91
CA ILE A 328 1.57 19.46 -9.56
C ILE A 328 2.78 19.86 -8.68
N ALA A 329 4.00 19.73 -9.20
CA ALA A 329 5.21 20.11 -8.48
C ALA A 329 5.22 21.60 -8.12
N ASN A 330 4.85 22.47 -9.07
CA ASN A 330 4.75 23.91 -8.81
C ASN A 330 3.66 24.21 -7.78
N ALA A 331 2.48 23.58 -7.88
CA ALA A 331 1.42 23.78 -6.89
C ALA A 331 1.88 23.41 -5.46
N LYS A 332 2.60 22.30 -5.31
CA LYS A 332 3.20 21.89 -4.03
C LYS A 332 4.22 22.91 -3.52
N TYR A 333 5.09 23.41 -4.39
CA TYR A 333 6.07 24.44 -4.05
C TYR A 333 5.41 25.76 -3.61
N GLN A 334 4.43 26.26 -4.37
CA GLN A 334 3.71 27.49 -4.03
C GLN A 334 2.98 27.35 -2.68
N ARG A 335 2.37 26.18 -2.41
CA ARG A 335 1.77 25.89 -1.09
C ARG A 335 2.82 25.95 0.02
N SER A 336 3.96 25.28 -0.14
CA SER A 336 5.06 25.31 0.84
C SER A 336 5.54 26.74 1.09
N LEU A 337 5.74 27.51 0.02
CA LEU A 337 6.24 28.88 0.09
C LEU A 337 5.27 29.79 0.83
N LYS A 338 3.97 29.70 0.53
CA LYS A 338 2.92 30.46 1.22
C LYS A 338 2.90 30.17 2.72
N LEU A 339 2.98 28.90 3.10
CA LEU A 339 3.03 28.50 4.51
C LEU A 339 4.28 29.03 5.20
N PHE A 340 5.44 28.92 4.55
CA PHE A 340 6.72 29.40 5.08
C PHE A 340 6.75 30.94 5.25
N GLN A 341 6.19 31.69 4.30
CA GLN A 341 6.07 33.15 4.41
C GLN A 341 5.12 33.55 5.55
N ASN A 342 4.01 32.83 5.72
CA ASN A 342 3.06 33.08 6.80
C ASN A 342 3.72 32.97 8.19
N ILE A 343 4.47 31.89 8.44
CA ILE A 343 5.15 31.71 9.74
C ILE A 343 6.22 32.78 9.99
N ARG A 344 6.98 33.18 8.97
CA ARG A 344 7.95 34.29 9.10
C ARG A 344 7.27 35.62 9.43
N GLY A 345 6.10 35.88 8.85
CA GLY A 345 5.27 37.03 9.20
C GLY A 345 4.81 37.00 10.65
N LYS A 346 4.27 35.87 11.12
CA LYS A 346 3.83 35.69 12.52
C LYS A 346 4.97 35.87 13.52
N ARG A 347 6.15 35.34 13.22
CA ARG A 347 7.32 35.47 14.09
C ARG A 347 7.77 36.92 14.25
N LYS A 348 7.79 37.68 13.15
CA LYS A 348 8.15 39.12 13.19
C LYS A 348 7.16 39.96 14.01
N GLY A 349 5.89 39.57 14.07
CA GLY A 349 4.89 40.26 14.89
C GLY A 349 4.90 39.86 16.37
N ALA A 350 5.67 38.82 16.75
CA ALA A 350 5.77 38.30 18.11
C ALA A 350 7.06 38.74 18.84
N LEU A 351 7.98 39.41 18.14
CA LEU A 351 9.23 39.98 18.65
C LEU A 351 9.08 41.49 18.86
#